data_AF-A0A0H5BPS8-F1
#
_entry.id   AF-A0A0H5BPS8-F1
#
_cell.length_a   1.000
_cell.length_b   1.000
_cell.length_c   1.000
_cell.angle_alpha   90.00
_cell.angle_beta   90.00
_cell.angle_gamma   90.00
#
_symmetry.space_group_name_H-M   'P 1'
#
loop_
_entity.id
_entity.type
_entity.pdbx_description
1 polymer ?
#
loop_
_entity_poly.entity_id
_entity_poly.type
_entity_poly.pdbx_seq_one_letter_code
_entity_poly.pdbx_strand_id
1 'polypeptide(L)' 'MERSARPADLARRVKAQRRHAVSDGFKRETFALPRPAAREKAKEWFARFPKAAYQTEIESWRELDDGRIEFTIRRLPSAD' A
#
# COMPACT_ATOMS: atom_id res chain seq x y z
N MET A 1 25.89 1.93 14.21
CA MET A 1 25.00 2.82 14.99
C MET A 1 23.89 3.33 14.10
N GLU A 2 22.72 2.74 14.29
CA GLU A 2 21.36 3.29 14.11
C GLU A 2 21.14 4.33 13.00
N ARG A 3 20.58 3.89 11.87
CA ARG A 3 20.02 4.80 10.86
C ARG A 3 18.67 5.32 11.37
N SER A 4 18.73 6.27 12.30
CA SER A 4 17.58 7.07 12.69
C SER A 4 17.15 7.94 11.50
N ALA A 5 16.24 7.40 10.68
CA ALA A 5 15.64 8.14 9.59
C ALA A 5 14.62 9.12 10.18
N ARG A 6 14.98 10.40 10.13
CA ARG A 6 14.19 11.50 10.69
C ARG A 6 12.78 11.54 10.07
N PRO A 7 11.73 11.76 10.86
CA PRO A 7 10.33 11.72 10.41
C PRO A 7 9.93 12.85 9.44
N ALA A 8 10.80 13.83 9.18
CA ALA A 8 10.51 14.98 8.33
C ALA A 8 10.64 14.71 6.81
N ASP A 9 11.26 13.59 6.41
CA ASP A 9 11.50 13.25 5.00
C ASP A 9 10.41 12.35 4.36
N LEU A 10 9.39 11.96 5.13
CA LEU A 10 8.24 11.18 4.64
C LEU A 10 7.16 12.06 3.97
N ALA A 11 7.10 13.35 4.32
CA ALA A 11 6.04 14.25 3.83
C ALA A 11 6.29 14.82 2.43
N ARG A 12 7.51 14.73 1.87
CA ARG A 12 7.83 15.33 0.57
C ARG A 12 7.81 14.34 -0.61
N ARG A 13 7.88 13.03 -0.35
CA ARG A 13 7.78 11.98 -1.39
C ARG A 13 6.34 11.57 -1.72
N VAL A 14 5.38 11.88 -0.85
CA VAL A 14 3.95 11.60 -1.10
C VAL A 14 3.31 12.48 -2.19
N LYS A 15 3.94 13.61 -2.57
CA LYS A 15 3.44 14.48 -3.65
C LYS A 15 3.96 14.13 -5.05
N ALA A 16 5.08 13.41 -5.17
CA ALA A 16 5.68 13.10 -6.48
C ALA A 16 5.06 11.86 -7.16
N GLN A 17 4.56 10.88 -6.38
CA GLN A 17 3.97 9.66 -6.94
C GLN A 17 2.57 9.86 -7.54
N ARG A 18 1.90 10.98 -7.25
CA ARG A 18 0.57 11.28 -7.85
C ARG A 18 0.61 11.60 -9.34
N ARG A 19 1.80 11.76 -9.95
CA ARG A 19 1.95 12.18 -11.36
C ARG A 19 2.28 11.06 -12.34
N HIS A 20 2.57 9.84 -11.89
CA HIS A 20 2.86 8.69 -12.77
C HIS A 20 1.70 7.67 -12.88
N ALA A 21 0.58 7.89 -12.17
CA ALA A 21 -0.54 6.95 -12.14
C ALA A 21 -1.56 7.12 -13.29
N VAL A 22 -1.15 7.64 -14.45
CA VAL A 22 -2.09 8.00 -15.54
C VAL A 22 -2.24 6.90 -16.61
N SER A 23 -1.45 5.81 -16.63
CA SER A 23 -1.44 4.91 -17.81
C SER A 23 -2.01 3.49 -17.68
N ASP A 24 -2.24 2.93 -16.50
CA ASP A 24 -2.65 1.49 -16.39
C ASP A 24 -4.08 1.26 -15.89
N GLY A 25 -4.82 2.29 -15.51
CA GLY A 25 -6.18 2.15 -14.97
C GLY A 25 -6.27 1.57 -13.55
N PHE A 26 -5.19 1.06 -12.95
CA PHE A 26 -5.21 0.52 -11.57
C PHE A 26 -5.19 1.62 -10.49
N LYS A 27 -6.08 1.49 -9.49
CA LYS A 27 -6.07 2.25 -8.25
C LYS A 27 -5.08 1.63 -7.27
N ARG A 28 -4.15 2.45 -6.78
CA ARG A 28 -3.14 2.07 -5.78
C ARG A 28 -3.42 2.76 -4.45
N GLU A 29 -3.39 2.01 -3.36
CA GLU A 29 -3.63 2.51 -2.02
C GLU A 29 -2.58 1.95 -1.05
N THR A 30 -1.85 2.86 -0.39
CA THR A 30 -0.74 2.53 0.51
C THR A 30 -1.18 2.64 1.97
N PHE A 31 -0.87 1.61 2.76
CA PHE A 31 -1.21 1.52 4.18
C PHE A 31 0.05 1.25 5.01
N ALA A 32 0.18 1.93 6.16
CA ALA A 32 1.25 1.70 7.12
C ALA A 32 0.64 1.31 8.48
N LEU A 33 0.60 0.02 8.78
CA LEU A 33 -0.06 -0.55 9.96
C LEU A 33 0.86 -1.54 10.67
N PRO A 34 0.74 -1.77 12.00
CA PRO A 34 1.49 -2.82 12.69
C PRO A 34 1.29 -4.19 12.03
N ARG A 35 2.31 -5.05 12.03
CA ARG A 35 2.28 -6.36 11.34
C ARG A 35 0.99 -7.18 11.47
N PRO A 36 0.41 -7.36 12.68
CA PRO A 36 -0.88 -8.06 12.79
C PRO A 36 -2.02 -7.32 12.08
N ALA A 37 -2.14 -6.00 12.28
CA ALA A 37 -3.17 -5.18 11.67
C ALA A 37 -3.01 -5.06 10.14
N ALA A 38 -1.77 -5.05 9.62
CA ALA A 38 -1.51 -5.07 8.19
C ALA A 38 -2.03 -6.35 7.55
N ARG A 39 -1.82 -7.50 8.19
CA ARG A 39 -2.34 -8.79 7.73
C ARG A 39 -3.87 -8.83 7.78
N GLU A 40 -4.48 -8.31 8.83
CA GLU A 40 -5.94 -8.20 8.94
C GLU A 40 -6.52 -7.25 7.89
N LYS A 41 -5.89 -6.09 7.68
CA LYS A 41 -6.30 -5.13 6.65
C LYS A 41 -6.18 -5.72 5.25
N ALA A 42 -5.10 -6.45 4.94
CA ALA A 42 -4.96 -7.15 3.68
C ALA A 42 -6.09 -8.18 3.49
N LYS A 43 -6.37 -9.02 4.51
CA LYS A 43 -7.49 -9.97 4.46
C LYS A 43 -8.85 -9.28 4.26
N GLU A 44 -9.11 -8.20 4.98
CA GLU A 44 -10.33 -7.38 4.82
C GLU A 44 -10.45 -6.85 3.38
N TRP A 45 -9.34 -6.42 2.80
CA TRP A 45 -9.28 -5.96 1.42
C TRP A 45 -9.56 -7.06 0.41
N PHE A 46 -8.95 -8.23 0.55
CA PHE A 46 -9.23 -9.39 -0.30
C PHE A 46 -10.66 -9.89 -0.14
N ALA A 47 -11.26 -9.76 1.05
CA ALA A 47 -12.66 -10.11 1.30
C ALA A 47 -13.64 -9.12 0.68
N ARG A 48 -13.37 -7.81 0.80
CA ARG A 48 -14.21 -6.74 0.21
C ARG A 48 -14.07 -6.64 -1.30
N PHE A 49 -12.87 -6.88 -1.82
CA PHE A 49 -12.53 -6.76 -3.24
C PHE A 49 -11.83 -8.05 -3.69
N PRO A 50 -12.60 -9.10 -4.00
CA PRO A 50 -12.02 -10.37 -4.41
C PRO A 50 -11.17 -10.20 -5.67
N LYS A 51 -10.03 -10.90 -5.72
CA LYS A 51 -9.09 -10.85 -6.86
C LYS A 51 -9.77 -11.19 -8.19
N ALA A 52 -10.74 -12.10 -8.17
CA ALA A 52 -11.47 -12.52 -9.38
C ALA A 52 -12.25 -11.37 -10.03
N ALA A 53 -12.81 -10.45 -9.24
CA ALA A 53 -13.59 -9.32 -9.77
C ALA A 53 -12.72 -8.07 -9.96
N TYR A 54 -11.81 -7.77 -9.03
CA TYR A 54 -11.11 -6.47 -9.00
C TYR A 54 -9.60 -6.56 -9.30
N GLN A 55 -9.07 -7.76 -9.58
CA GLN A 55 -7.63 -8.01 -9.67
C GLN A 55 -6.83 -7.36 -8.52
N THR A 56 -7.39 -7.41 -7.31
CA THR A 56 -6.76 -6.86 -6.11
C THR A 56 -5.47 -7.63 -5.82
N GLU A 57 -4.36 -6.92 -5.69
CA GLU A 57 -3.04 -7.50 -5.41
C GLU A 57 -2.19 -6.55 -4.57
N ILE A 58 -1.25 -7.09 -3.79
CA ILE A 58 -0.26 -6.29 -3.08
C ILE A 58 0.91 -6.06 -4.03
N GLU A 59 1.09 -4.82 -4.49
CA GLU A 59 2.18 -4.43 -5.40
C GLU A 59 3.53 -4.42 -4.68
N SER A 60 3.57 -3.94 -3.44
CA SER A 60 4.79 -3.88 -2.64
C SER A 60 4.47 -3.92 -1.15
N TRP A 61 5.30 -4.58 -0.36
CA TRP A 61 5.26 -4.52 1.10
C TRP A 61 6.68 -4.43 1.67
N ARG A 62 6.82 -3.70 2.77
CA ARG A 62 8.08 -3.56 3.52
C ARG A 62 7.82 -3.48 5.01
N GLU A 63 8.73 -4.08 5.77
CA GLU A 63 8.73 -3.95 7.22
C GLU A 63 9.46 -2.65 7.61
N LEU A 64 8.92 -1.96 8.62
CA LEU A 64 9.48 -0.77 9.23
C LEU A 64 10.10 -1.18 10.57
N ASP A 65 11.15 -0.48 10.96
CA ASP A 65 11.91 -0.72 12.21
C ASP A 65 11.02 -0.62 13.47
N ASP A 66 9.92 0.14 13.39
CA ASP A 66 8.89 0.32 14.44
C ASP A 66 7.95 -0.91 14.60
N GLY A 67 8.19 -2.02 13.90
CA GLY A 67 7.32 -3.20 13.89
C GLY A 67 6.05 -3.03 13.04
N ARG A 68 6.02 -2.00 12.17
CA ARG A 68 4.95 -1.72 11.22
C ARG A 68 5.26 -2.30 9.85
N ILE A 69 4.23 -2.56 9.07
CA ILE A 69 4.30 -2.97 7.68
C ILE A 69 3.68 -1.85 6.85
N GLU A 70 4.46 -1.34 5.91
CA GLU A 70 3.96 -0.48 4.85
C GLU A 70 3.70 -1.35 3.62
N PHE A 71 2.47 -1.38 3.14
CA PHE A 71 2.11 -2.13 1.93
C PHE A 71 1.23 -1.31 1.00
N THR A 72 1.43 -1.49 -0.29
CA THR A 72 0.65 -0.87 -1.36
C THR A 72 -0.23 -1.93 -2.01
N ILE A 73 -1.54 -1.74 -1.93
CA ILE A 73 -2.53 -2.51 -2.68
C ILE A 73 -2.74 -1.85 -4.03
N ARG A 74 -2.80 -2.64 -5.09
CA ARG A 74 -3.33 -2.24 -6.40
C ARG A 74 -4.61 -3.00 -6.70
N ARG A 75 -5.57 -2.35 -7.35
CA ARG A 75 -6.81 -2.96 -7.84
C ARG A 75 -7.35 -2.24 -9.05
N LEU A 76 -8.23 -2.89 -9.80
CA LEU A 76 -8.99 -2.23 -10.85
C LEU A 76 -10.14 -1.38 -10.26
N PRO A 77 -10.49 -0.26 -10.91
CA PRO A 77 -11.59 0.61 -10.51
C PRO A 77 -12.95 0.02 -10.89
N SER A 78 -13.00 -0.82 -11.93
CA SER A 78 -14.17 -1.59 -12.35
C SER A 78 -13.90 -3.07 -12.17
N ALA A 79 -14.95 -3.80 -11.79
CA ALA A 79 -14.99 -5.24 -12.00
C ALA A 79 -15.32 -5.51 -13.47
N ASP A 80 -14.59 -6.44 -14.09
CA ASP A 80 -14.91 -6.99 -15.42
C ASP A 80 -16.13 -7.92 -15.32
#